data_AF-A0A507QY23-F1
#
_entry.id   AF-A0A507QY23-F1
#
_cell.length_a   1.000
_cell.length_b   1.000
_cell.length_c   1.000
_cell.angle_alpha   90.00
_cell.angle_beta   90.00
_cell.angle_gamma   90.00
#
_symmetry.space_group_name_H-M   'P 1'
#
loop_
_entity.id
_entity.type
_entity.pdbx_description
1 polymer ?
#
loop_
_entity_poly.entity_id
_entity_poly.type
_entity_poly.pdbx_seq_one_letter_code
_entity_poly.pdbx_strand_id
1 'polypeptide(L)'
;MQGSAAQQLQEPLKALEKCRAHGQCIMPSYSIPRETEVVFQKEILDNPLLSHLPAELKGLGKNVHFEGNGKRKPSVPINWRFAESVASLKALEATFMNYLLTRKYKVSPVDVTITTEHASLFYNSPLIVQIIDETGKPKSLNPLDSSIQKLFPSQDNPQ
;
A
#
# COMPACT_ATOMS: atom_id res chain seq x y z
N MET A 1 -19.31 -0.17 24.70
CA MET A 1 -19.05 -1.36 23.86
C MET A 1 -17.56 -1.49 23.63
N GLN A 2 -16.81 -1.91 24.66
CA GLN A 2 -15.36 -2.10 24.60
C GLN A 2 -15.08 -3.60 24.48
N GLY A 3 -15.09 -4.09 23.25
CA GLY A 3 -14.73 -5.46 22.89
C GLY A 3 -13.23 -5.57 22.60
N SER A 4 -12.44 -5.68 23.67
CA SER A 4 -11.24 -6.52 23.78
C SER A 4 -10.25 -6.57 22.61
N ALA A 5 -9.28 -5.65 22.60
CA ALA A 5 -8.00 -5.83 21.90
C ALA A 5 -7.24 -7.09 22.38
N ALA A 6 -7.57 -7.62 23.57
CA ALA A 6 -7.04 -8.89 24.05
C ALA A 6 -7.58 -10.10 23.25
N GLN A 7 -8.82 -10.05 22.75
CA GLN A 7 -9.41 -11.16 21.98
C GLN A 7 -8.75 -11.34 20.60
N GLN A 8 -8.30 -10.27 19.94
CA GLN A 8 -7.60 -10.37 18.65
C GLN A 8 -6.18 -10.95 18.76
N LEU A 9 -5.54 -10.85 19.94
CA LEU A 9 -4.24 -11.47 20.21
C LEU A 9 -4.35 -12.88 20.80
N GLN A 10 -5.53 -13.27 21.32
CA GLN A 10 -5.73 -14.58 21.93
C GLN A 10 -5.80 -15.73 20.91
N GLU A 11 -6.36 -15.48 19.72
CA GLU A 11 -6.44 -16.50 18.66
C GLU A 11 -5.08 -16.95 18.11
N PRO A 12 -4.15 -16.05 17.74
CA PRO A 12 -2.82 -16.49 17.28
C PRO A 12 -2.02 -17.16 18.41
N LEU A 13 -2.22 -16.79 19.67
CA LEU A 13 -1.55 -17.43 20.81
C LEU A 13 -2.02 -18.87 21.05
N LYS A 14 -3.34 -19.11 20.99
CA LYS A 14 -3.92 -20.45 21.07
C LYS A 14 -3.52 -21.34 19.89
N ALA A 15 -3.38 -20.74 18.70
CA ALA A 15 -2.84 -21.43 17.53
C ALA A 15 -1.37 -21.83 17.72
N LEU A 16 -0.56 -20.96 18.34
CA LEU A 16 0.85 -21.24 18.69
C LEU A 16 0.99 -22.36 19.74
N GLU A 17 0.11 -22.41 20.75
CA GLU A 17 0.09 -23.51 21.73
C GLU A 17 -0.29 -24.85 21.09
N LYS A 18 -1.31 -24.85 20.21
CA LYS A 18 -1.73 -26.05 19.46
C LYS A 18 -0.65 -26.54 18.48
N CYS A 19 0.14 -25.62 17.94
CA CYS A 19 1.28 -25.87 17.08
C CYS A 19 2.47 -26.55 17.79
N ARG A 20 2.67 -26.24 19.08
CA ARG A 20 3.75 -26.82 19.91
C ARG A 20 3.55 -28.33 20.15
N ALA A 21 2.31 -28.80 20.12
CA ALA A 21 1.96 -30.20 20.38
C ALA A 21 2.18 -31.16 19.19
N HIS A 22 2.29 -30.65 17.95
CA HIS A 22 2.32 -31.48 16.73
C HIS A 22 3.58 -31.34 15.87
N GLY A 23 4.65 -30.74 16.38
CA GLY A 23 5.98 -30.78 15.74
C GLY A 23 6.12 -30.04 14.41
N GLN A 24 5.04 -29.51 13.81
CA GLN A 24 5.12 -28.74 12.59
C GLN A 24 4.02 -27.67 12.53
N CYS A 25 4.36 -26.47 13.01
CA CYS A 25 3.55 -25.28 12.81
C CYS A 25 3.89 -24.66 11.46
N ILE A 26 3.05 -24.88 10.45
CA ILE A 26 3.09 -24.02 9.26
C ILE A 26 2.40 -22.72 9.68
N MET A 27 3.15 -21.79 10.29
CA MET A 27 2.67 -20.41 10.36
C MET A 27 2.36 -19.98 8.92
N PRO A 28 1.21 -19.35 8.64
CA PRO A 28 0.93 -18.84 7.31
C PRO A 28 2.09 -17.93 6.94
N SER A 29 2.87 -18.35 5.95
CA SER A 29 4.06 -17.61 5.55
C SER A 29 3.63 -16.22 5.09
N TYR A 30 4.35 -15.21 5.56
CA TYR A 30 4.19 -13.84 5.10
C TYR A 30 4.26 -13.78 3.57
N SER A 31 3.35 -13.05 2.97
CA SER A 31 3.26 -12.87 1.52
C SER A 31 2.84 -11.44 1.22
N ILE A 32 3.72 -10.70 0.53
CA ILE A 32 3.51 -9.30 0.19
C ILE A 32 2.18 -9.10 -0.57
N PRO A 33 1.85 -9.87 -1.63
CA PRO A 33 0.56 -9.76 -2.31
C PRO A 33 -0.64 -9.95 -1.38
N ARG A 34 -0.58 -10.93 -0.47
CA ARG A 34 -1.68 -11.23 0.46
C ARG A 34 -1.88 -10.11 1.46
N GLU A 35 -0.79 -9.62 2.06
CA GLU A 35 -0.85 -8.52 3.02
C GLU A 35 -1.29 -7.22 2.35
N THR A 36 -0.87 -6.99 1.11
CA THR A 36 -1.33 -5.85 0.29
C THR A 36 -2.85 -5.91 0.08
N GLU A 37 -3.39 -7.09 -0.26
CA GLU A 37 -4.84 -7.26 -0.42
C GLU A 37 -5.59 -6.96 0.88
N VAL A 38 -5.07 -7.41 2.02
CA VAL A 38 -5.64 -7.11 3.34
C VAL A 38 -5.63 -5.61 3.62
N VAL A 39 -4.51 -4.93 3.38
CA VAL A 39 -4.38 -3.48 3.56
C VAL A 39 -5.36 -2.75 2.65
N PHE A 40 -5.43 -3.11 1.37
CA PHE A 40 -6.31 -2.47 0.41
C PHE A 40 -7.80 -2.64 0.77
N GLN A 41 -8.24 -3.87 1.04
CA GLN A 41 -9.65 -4.15 1.30
C GLN A 41 -10.07 -3.64 2.69
N LYS A 42 -9.29 -3.94 3.73
CA LYS A 42 -9.69 -3.65 5.12
C LYS A 42 -9.28 -2.26 5.60
N GLU A 43 -8.03 -1.86 5.33
CA GLU A 43 -7.45 -0.63 5.90
C GLU A 43 -7.72 0.60 5.03
N ILE A 44 -8.07 0.41 3.75
CA ILE A 44 -8.40 1.51 2.83
C ILE A 44 -9.90 1.51 2.52
N LEU A 45 -10.43 0.48 1.85
CA LEU A 45 -11.83 0.49 1.39
C LEU A 45 -12.84 0.42 2.54
N ASP A 46 -12.57 -0.37 3.57
CA ASP A 46 -13.46 -0.52 4.74
C ASP A 46 -13.15 0.47 5.89
N ASN A 47 -12.24 1.42 5.68
CA ASN A 47 -11.84 2.35 6.72
C ASN A 47 -12.94 3.38 7.06
N PRO A 48 -13.40 3.48 8.31
CA PRO A 48 -14.43 4.44 8.71
C PRO A 48 -14.00 5.89 8.57
N LEU A 49 -12.69 6.18 8.64
CA LEU A 49 -12.15 7.53 8.45
C LEU A 49 -12.25 7.99 6.98
N LEU A 50 -12.38 7.05 6.04
CA LEU A 50 -12.54 7.30 4.60
C LEU A 50 -14.00 7.17 4.15
N SER A 51 -14.95 7.47 5.05
CA SER A 51 -16.40 7.40 4.79
C SER A 51 -16.91 8.32 3.66
N HIS A 52 -16.12 9.29 3.23
CA HIS A 52 -16.42 10.17 2.10
C HIS A 52 -16.21 9.51 0.73
N LEU A 53 -15.59 8.32 0.68
CA LEU A 53 -15.38 7.57 -0.54
C LEU A 53 -16.71 7.07 -1.13
N PRO A 54 -16.87 7.06 -2.47
CA PRO A 54 -18.06 6.49 -3.10
C PRO A 54 -18.28 5.03 -2.71
N ALA A 55 -19.50 4.70 -2.28
CA ALA A 55 -19.84 3.33 -1.84
C ALA A 55 -19.62 2.26 -2.92
N GLU A 56 -19.70 2.66 -4.19
CA GLU A 56 -19.47 1.80 -5.36
C GLU A 56 -18.03 1.25 -5.42
N LEU A 57 -17.04 1.95 -4.82
CA LEU A 57 -15.64 1.53 -4.84
C LEU A 57 -15.42 0.18 -4.16
N LYS A 58 -16.19 -0.15 -3.11
CA LYS A 58 -16.09 -1.46 -2.44
C LYS A 58 -16.43 -2.62 -3.37
N GLY A 59 -17.39 -2.42 -4.27
CA GLY A 59 -17.75 -3.41 -5.28
C GLY A 59 -16.67 -3.54 -6.35
N LEU A 60 -16.15 -2.41 -6.82
CA LEU A 60 -15.14 -2.34 -7.88
C LEU A 60 -13.75 -2.81 -7.42
N GLY A 61 -13.46 -2.75 -6.12
CA GLY A 61 -12.22 -3.26 -5.55
C GLY A 61 -12.03 -4.77 -5.72
N LYS A 62 -13.09 -5.52 -6.06
CA LYS A 62 -13.02 -6.96 -6.36
C LYS A 62 -12.36 -7.27 -7.71
N ASN A 63 -12.33 -6.29 -8.61
CA ASN A 63 -11.67 -6.40 -9.91
C ASN A 63 -10.16 -6.16 -9.82
N VAL A 64 -9.61 -5.95 -8.62
CA VAL A 64 -8.18 -5.76 -8.42
C VAL A 64 -7.57 -7.04 -7.87
N HIS A 65 -6.49 -7.50 -8.51
CA HIS A 65 -5.74 -8.68 -8.12
C HIS A 65 -4.28 -8.33 -7.87
N PHE A 66 -3.65 -9.04 -6.95
CA PHE A 66 -2.25 -8.82 -6.60
C PHE A 66 -1.42 -10.03 -6.98
N GLU A 67 -0.33 -9.76 -7.70
CA GLU A 67 0.65 -10.75 -8.08
C GLU A 67 2.03 -10.37 -7.55
N GLY A 68 2.84 -11.39 -7.27
CA GLY A 68 4.22 -11.22 -6.88
C GLY A 68 5.04 -12.39 -7.38
N ASN A 69 6.36 -12.25 -7.33
CA ASN A 69 7.25 -13.37 -7.54
C ASN A 69 6.88 -14.50 -6.57
N GLY A 70 6.69 -15.72 -7.06
CA GLY A 70 6.42 -16.90 -6.22
C GLY A 70 7.53 -17.23 -5.20
N LYS A 71 8.60 -16.42 -5.16
CA LYS A 71 9.66 -16.43 -4.16
C LYS A 71 9.25 -15.52 -3.01
N ARG A 72 9.31 -16.04 -1.78
CA ARG A 72 8.98 -15.32 -0.53
C ARG A 72 9.99 -14.21 -0.16
N LYS A 73 10.83 -13.78 -1.10
CA LYS A 73 11.90 -12.80 -0.89
C LYS A 73 11.69 -11.65 -1.88
N PRO A 74 11.87 -10.40 -1.44
CA PRO A 74 11.73 -9.27 -2.34
C PRO A 74 12.83 -9.34 -3.42
N SER A 75 12.52 -8.87 -4.62
CA SER A 75 13.54 -8.77 -5.67
C SER A 75 14.48 -7.59 -5.46
N VAL A 76 14.06 -6.57 -4.70
CA VAL A 76 14.84 -5.38 -4.35
C VAL A 76 14.92 -5.28 -2.81
N PRO A 77 16.08 -4.94 -2.21
CA PRO A 77 16.23 -4.84 -0.76
C PRO A 77 15.59 -3.55 -0.22
N ILE A 78 14.26 -3.46 -0.28
CA ILE A 78 13.47 -2.39 0.34
C ILE A 78 12.59 -2.94 1.46
N ASN A 79 12.05 -2.06 2.30
CA ASN A 79 11.08 -2.45 3.32
C ASN A 79 9.82 -3.03 2.64
N TRP A 80 9.40 -4.23 3.06
CA TRP A 80 8.23 -4.90 2.48
C TRP A 80 6.94 -4.12 2.73
N ARG A 81 6.84 -3.44 3.88
CA ARG A 81 5.72 -2.54 4.17
C ARG A 81 5.65 -1.37 3.19
N PHE A 82 6.78 -0.94 2.64
CA PHE A 82 6.76 0.10 1.60
C PHE A 82 6.17 -0.43 0.29
N ALA A 83 6.58 -1.62 -0.15
CA ALA A 83 6.03 -2.25 -1.35
C ALA A 83 4.51 -2.49 -1.22
N GLU A 84 4.05 -2.95 -0.06
CA GLU A 84 2.64 -3.17 0.25
C GLU A 84 1.83 -1.88 0.20
N SER A 85 2.33 -0.82 0.82
CA SER A 85 1.66 0.48 0.80
C SER A 85 1.53 1.03 -0.61
N VAL A 86 2.61 1.01 -1.40
CA VAL A 86 2.58 1.51 -2.78
C VAL A 86 1.64 0.67 -3.64
N ALA A 87 1.67 -0.66 -3.53
CA ALA A 87 0.79 -1.54 -4.29
C ALA A 87 -0.69 -1.32 -3.90
N SER A 88 -0.98 -1.11 -2.61
CA SER A 88 -2.33 -0.80 -2.12
C SER A 88 -2.84 0.54 -2.64
N LEU A 89 -1.96 1.55 -2.74
CA LEU A 89 -2.32 2.85 -3.32
C LEU A 89 -2.58 2.73 -4.83
N LYS A 90 -1.81 1.91 -5.54
CA LYS A 90 -2.08 1.60 -6.96
C LYS A 90 -3.39 0.85 -7.16
N ALA A 91 -3.78 -0.01 -6.22
CA ALA A 91 -5.09 -0.67 -6.22
C ALA A 91 -6.24 0.33 -6.05
N LEU A 92 -6.07 1.30 -5.16
CA LEU A 92 -7.04 2.39 -5.00
C LEU A 92 -7.18 3.21 -6.29
N GLU A 93 -6.05 3.60 -6.91
CA GLU A 93 -6.04 4.30 -8.19
C GLU A 93 -6.78 3.51 -9.29
N ALA A 94 -6.50 2.21 -9.42
CA ALA A 94 -7.18 1.33 -10.38
C ALA A 94 -8.69 1.25 -10.13
N THR A 95 -9.11 1.20 -8.86
CA THR A 95 -10.52 1.17 -8.48
C THR A 95 -11.24 2.47 -8.85
N PHE A 96 -10.58 3.61 -8.64
CA PHE A 96 -11.10 4.91 -9.09
C PHE A 96 -11.17 5.01 -10.61
N MET A 97 -10.21 4.44 -11.35
CA MET A 97 -10.28 4.37 -12.80
C MET A 97 -11.49 3.56 -13.27
N ASN A 98 -11.73 2.39 -12.67
CA ASN A 98 -12.93 1.60 -12.96
C ASN A 98 -14.22 2.35 -12.61
N TYR A 99 -14.25 3.09 -11.51
CA TYR A 99 -15.39 3.93 -11.15
C TYR A 99 -15.65 5.03 -12.19
N LEU A 100 -14.59 5.68 -12.70
CA LEU A 100 -14.73 6.69 -13.74
C LEU A 100 -15.17 6.08 -15.08
N LEU A 101 -14.68 4.88 -15.43
CA LEU A 101 -15.09 4.14 -16.62
C LEU A 101 -16.59 3.82 -16.60
N THR A 102 -17.09 3.31 -15.49
CA THR A 102 -18.51 2.98 -15.34
C THR A 102 -19.38 4.24 -15.33
N ARG A 103 -18.97 5.31 -14.63
CA ARG A 103 -19.78 6.53 -14.55
C ARG A 103 -19.80 7.33 -15.85
N LYS A 104 -18.63 7.63 -16.40
CA LYS A 104 -18.45 8.58 -17.51
C LYS A 104 -18.62 7.90 -18.86
N TYR A 105 -18.06 6.71 -19.03
CA TYR A 105 -18.01 6.02 -20.32
C TYR A 105 -19.02 4.88 -20.44
N LYS A 106 -19.73 4.52 -19.35
CA LYS A 106 -20.70 3.42 -19.30
C LYS A 106 -20.09 2.07 -19.73
N VAL A 107 -18.78 1.91 -19.54
CA VAL A 107 -18.04 0.68 -19.82
C VAL A 107 -18.04 -0.19 -18.58
N SER A 108 -18.05 -1.52 -18.76
CA SER A 108 -17.92 -2.47 -17.65
C SER A 108 -16.58 -2.31 -16.93
N PRO A 109 -16.51 -2.59 -15.61
CA PRO A 109 -15.24 -2.64 -14.88
C PRO A 109 -14.25 -3.60 -15.55
N VAL A 110 -12.97 -3.25 -15.53
CA VAL A 110 -11.89 -4.06 -16.09
C VAL A 110 -11.11 -4.70 -14.94
N ASP A 111 -10.72 -5.96 -15.10
CA ASP A 111 -9.85 -6.63 -14.14
C ASP A 111 -8.42 -6.08 -14.24
N VAL A 112 -7.88 -5.64 -13.11
CA VAL A 112 -6.55 -5.02 -13.01
C VAL A 112 -5.67 -5.87 -12.12
N THR A 113 -4.55 -6.32 -12.66
CA THR A 113 -3.54 -7.07 -11.92
C THR A 113 -2.35 -6.18 -11.57
N ILE A 114 -2.03 -6.08 -10.29
CA ILE A 114 -0.95 -5.23 -9.77
C ILE A 114 0.19 -6.10 -9.26
N THR A 115 1.38 -5.87 -9.80
CA THR A 115 2.58 -6.59 -9.38
C THR A 115 3.25 -5.87 -8.21
N THR A 116 3.33 -6.53 -7.05
CA THR A 116 3.96 -5.97 -5.84
C THR A 116 5.46 -5.74 -6.02
N GLU A 117 6.10 -6.51 -6.90
CA GLU A 117 7.50 -6.27 -7.29
C GLU A 117 7.67 -4.98 -8.08
N HIS A 118 6.79 -4.70 -9.03
CA HIS A 118 6.90 -3.48 -9.83
C HIS A 118 6.59 -2.24 -8.97
N ALA A 119 5.67 -2.36 -8.03
CA ALA A 119 5.40 -1.31 -7.04
C ALA A 119 6.65 -0.94 -6.21
N SER A 120 7.56 -1.88 -5.96
CA SER A 120 8.82 -1.60 -5.24
C SER A 120 9.71 -0.57 -5.94
N LEU A 121 9.65 -0.48 -7.28
CA LEU A 121 10.44 0.47 -8.06
C LEU A 121 10.03 1.92 -7.87
N PHE A 122 8.85 2.19 -7.28
CA PHE A 122 8.45 3.55 -6.90
C PHE A 122 9.44 4.19 -5.92
N TYR A 123 10.22 3.41 -5.19
CA TYR A 123 11.32 3.92 -4.38
C TYR A 123 12.37 4.70 -5.19
N ASN A 124 12.52 4.43 -6.49
CA ASN A 124 13.45 5.15 -7.36
C ASN A 124 12.90 6.50 -7.85
N SER A 125 11.61 6.80 -7.64
CA SER A 125 11.00 8.03 -8.12
C SER A 125 11.71 9.31 -7.66
N PRO A 126 12.17 9.45 -6.40
CA PRO A 126 12.93 10.62 -5.96
C PRO A 126 14.22 10.87 -6.74
N LEU A 127 14.84 9.84 -7.33
CA LEU A 127 16.09 9.98 -8.10
C LEU A 127 15.89 10.70 -9.44
N ILE A 128 14.65 10.76 -9.93
CA ILE A 128 14.30 11.39 -11.21
C ILE A 128 13.70 12.78 -10.98
N VAL A 129 13.31 13.12 -9.75
CA VAL A 129 12.69 14.41 -9.44
C VAL A 129 13.67 15.55 -9.70
N GLN A 130 13.22 16.51 -10.50
CA GLN A 130 13.89 17.77 -10.74
C GLN A 130 13.05 18.90 -10.15
N ILE A 131 13.70 19.77 -9.39
CA ILE A 131 13.12 20.99 -8.86
C ILE A 131 13.50 22.12 -9.81
N ILE A 132 12.51 22.93 -10.18
CA ILE A 132 12.73 24.17 -10.91
C ILE A 132 12.96 25.25 -9.85
N ASP A 133 14.20 25.72 -9.73
CA ASP A 133 14.53 26.81 -8.82
C ASP A 133 13.91 28.13 -9.32
N GLU A 134 13.95 29.19 -8.49
CA GLU A 134 13.54 30.56 -8.86
C GLU A 134 14.25 31.09 -10.12
N THR A 135 15.37 30.47 -10.50
CA THR A 135 16.15 30.77 -11.70
C THR A 135 15.63 30.11 -12.98
N GLY A 136 14.57 29.29 -12.88
CA GLY A 136 13.96 28.58 -14.01
C GLY A 136 14.75 27.39 -14.54
N LYS A 137 15.84 26.99 -13.87
CA LYS A 137 16.69 25.86 -14.28
C LYS A 137 16.34 24.59 -13.51
N PRO A 138 16.27 23.42 -14.18
CA PRO A 138 16.02 22.15 -13.52
C PRO A 138 17.24 21.70 -12.72
N LYS A 139 17.04 21.37 -11.45
CA LYS A 139 18.06 20.86 -10.52
C LYS A 139 17.60 19.52 -9.95
N SER A 140 18.49 18.53 -9.92
CA SER A 140 18.18 17.24 -9.30
C SER A 140 17.91 17.40 -7.80
N LEU A 141 16.93 16.66 -7.28
CA LEU A 141 16.59 16.65 -5.87
C LEU A 141 17.71 15.99 -5.07
N ASN A 142 18.58 16.80 -4.47
CA ASN A 142 19.60 16.36 -3.52
C ASN A 142 19.14 16.70 -2.09
N PRO A 143 18.78 15.72 -1.25
CA PRO A 143 18.30 15.96 0.12
C PRO A 143 19.32 16.69 1.02
N LEU A 144 20.60 16.68 0.66
CA LEU A 144 21.68 17.35 1.39
C LEU A 144 21.88 18.81 0.95
N ASP A 145 21.15 19.29 -0.05
CA ASP A 145 21.26 20.67 -0.51
C ASP A 145 20.47 21.63 0.39
N SER A 146 21.13 22.71 0.80
CA SER A 146 20.56 23.77 1.65
C SER A 146 19.33 24.45 1.03
N SER A 147 19.25 24.54 -0.30
CA SER A 147 18.06 25.08 -0.98
C SER A 147 16.82 24.20 -0.79
N ILE A 148 17.01 22.88 -0.76
CA ILE A 148 15.93 21.90 -0.61
C ILE A 148 15.50 21.79 0.85
N GLN A 149 16.43 21.92 1.80
CA GLN A 149 16.11 22.00 3.24
C GLN A 149 15.24 23.21 3.59
N LYS A 150 15.31 24.30 2.82
CA LYS A 150 14.39 25.44 2.98
C LYS A 150 12.97 25.13 2.50
N LEU A 151 12.83 24.30 1.48
CA LEU A 151 11.52 23.86 0.96
C LEU A 151 10.86 22.81 1.86
N PHE A 152 11.67 21.95 2.48
CA PHE A 152 11.22 20.90 3.39
C PHE A 152 11.95 21.02 4.74
N PRO A 153 11.59 22.03 5.57
CA PRO A 153 12.21 22.21 6.87
C PRO A 153 11.96 20.99 7.75
N SER A 154 12.98 20.56 8.49
CA SER A 154 12.92 19.40 9.40
C SER A 154 12.14 19.66 10.69
N GLN A 155 11.51 20.82 10.82
CA GLN A 155 10.74 21.23 11.98
C GLN A 155 9.26 21.18 11.63
N ASP A 156 8.53 20.28 12.29
CA ASP A 156 7.08 20.42 12.44
C ASP A 156 6.84 21.67 13.28
N ASN A 157 6.47 22.78 12.65
CA ASN A 157 6.07 23.97 13.40
C ASN A 157 4.69 23.71 14.04
N PRO A 158 4.58 23.70 15.38
CA PRO A 158 3.28 23.86 16.01
C PRO A 158 2.93 25.35 15.92
N GLN A 159 2.02 25.70 15.01
CA GLN A 159 1.23 26.92 15.17
C GLN A 159 -0.06 26.58 15.92
#